data_AF-A0A352X5A1-F1
#
_entry.id   AF-A0A352X5A1-F1
#
_cell.length_a   1.000
_cell.length_b   1.000
_cell.length_c   1.000
_cell.angle_alpha   90.00
_cell.angle_beta   90.00
_cell.angle_gamma   90.00
#
_symmetry.space_group_name_H-M   'P 1'
#
loop_
_entity.id
_entity.type
_entity.pdbx_description
1 polymer ?
#
loop_
_entity_poly.entity_id
_entity_poly.type
_entity_poly.pdbx_seq_one_letter_code
_entity_poly.pdbx_strand_id
1 'polypeptide(L)' 'MIKTQILEAIKQMPNVERLEIIEFALQLLREEMNKVEKLSVRDAAEMMLSYYEEGSNLTEFVDSCNEDFYEYHDYA' A
#
# COMPACT_ATOMS: atom_id res chain seq x y z
N MET A 1 9.07 -13.16 25.70
CA MET A 1 10.16 -14.15 25.75
C MET A 1 10.29 -14.95 24.45
N ILE A 2 9.21 -15.46 23.85
CA ILE A 2 9.33 -16.29 22.64
C ILE A 2 9.91 -15.50 21.44
N LYS A 3 9.46 -14.26 21.22
CA LYS A 3 9.94 -13.41 20.11
C LYS A 3 11.46 -13.18 20.10
N THR A 4 12.05 -12.95 21.28
CA THR A 4 13.49 -12.71 21.40
C THR A 4 14.30 -13.97 21.13
N GLN A 5 13.82 -15.14 21.57
CA GLN A 5 14.45 -16.43 21.30
C GLN A 5 14.43 -16.78 19.80
N ILE A 6 13.32 -16.48 19.11
CA ILE A 6 13.20 -16.67 17.66
C ILE A 6 14.21 -15.80 16.91
N LEU A 7 14.33 -14.51 17.27
CA LEU A 7 15.29 -13.61 16.63
C LEU A 7 16.73 -14.03 16.89
N GLU A 8 17.01 -14.54 18.09
CA GLU A 8 18.34 -15.03 18.44
C GLU A 8 18.72 -16.27 17.64
N ALA A 9 17.77 -17.19 17.41
CA ALA A 9 17.96 -18.33 16.50
C ALA A 9 18.22 -17.89 15.05
N ILE A 10 17.45 -16.94 14.52
CA ILE A 10 17.63 -16.39 13.16
C ILE A 10 19.00 -15.68 13.03
N LYS A 11 19.50 -15.08 14.10
CA LYS A 11 20.81 -14.44 14.13
C LYS A 11 21.97 -15.43 14.05
N GLN A 12 21.80 -16.67 14.52
CA GLN A 12 22.85 -17.70 14.41
C GLN A 12 22.96 -18.31 13.00
N MET A 13 21.99 -18.05 12.12
CA MET A 13 21.99 -18.59 10.75
C MET A 13 22.96 -17.85 9.83
N PRO A 14 23.47 -18.51 8.77
CA PRO A 14 24.18 -17.86 7.67
C PRO A 14 23.33 -16.76 7.03
N ASN A 15 23.99 -15.74 6.46
CA ASN A 15 23.28 -14.58 5.91
C ASN A 15 22.29 -14.95 4.80
N VAL A 16 22.59 -15.96 3.98
CA VAL A 16 21.71 -16.42 2.90
C VAL A 16 20.43 -17.02 3.48
N GLU A 17 20.54 -18.00 4.37
CA GLU A 17 19.40 -18.63 5.05
C GLU A 17 18.59 -17.61 5.87
N ARG A 18 19.26 -16.64 6.49
CA ARG A 18 18.59 -15.55 7.22
C ARG A 18 17.68 -14.74 6.32
N LEU A 19 18.16 -14.36 5.13
CA LEU A 19 17.37 -13.59 4.17
C LEU A 19 16.19 -14.41 3.66
N GLU A 20 16.40 -15.67 3.30
CA GLU A 20 15.34 -16.58 2.83
C GLU A 20 14.22 -16.72 3.86
N ILE A 21 14.56 -16.91 5.15
CA ILE A 21 13.56 -17.05 6.22
C ILE A 21 12.76 -15.76 6.43
N ILE A 22 13.43 -14.61 6.35
CA ILE A 22 12.76 -13.31 6.48
C ILE A 22 11.80 -13.09 5.31
N GLU A 23 12.23 -13.36 4.08
CA GLU A 23 11.40 -13.23 2.89
C GLU A 23 10.20 -14.18 2.93
N PHE A 24 10.42 -15.44 3.32
CA PHE A 24 9.36 -16.43 3.45
C PHE A 24 8.34 -16.03 4.52
N ALA A 25 8.80 -15.59 5.70
CA ALA A 25 7.92 -15.09 6.76
C ALA A 25 7.13 -13.85 6.31
N LEU A 26 7.75 -12.93 5.58
CA LEU A 26 7.09 -11.76 5.01
C LEU A 26 6.01 -12.15 3.99
N GLN A 27 6.29 -13.14 3.14
CA GLN A 27 5.31 -13.65 2.18
C GLN A 27 4.09 -14.23 2.89
N LEU A 28 4.30 -15.09 3.91
CA LEU A 28 3.20 -15.67 4.68
C LEU A 28 2.34 -14.60 5.35
N LEU A 29 2.97 -13.59 5.96
CA LEU A 29 2.24 -12.47 6.57
C LEU A 29 1.41 -11.71 5.53
N ARG A 30 1.94 -11.49 4.32
CA ARG A 30 1.19 -10.85 3.23
C ARG A 30 0.04 -11.73 2.76
N GLU A 31 0.21 -13.03 2.66
CA GLU A 31 -0.87 -13.96 2.30
C GLU A 31 -1.99 -13.96 3.37
N GLU A 32 -1.63 -13.93 4.65
CA GLU A 32 -2.59 -13.79 5.75
C GLU A 32 -3.29 -12.42 5.77
N MET A 33 -2.54 -11.34 5.51
CA MET A 33 -3.12 -10.00 5.37
C MET A 33 -3.99 -9.87 4.12
N ASN A 34 -3.67 -10.57 3.03
CA ASN A 34 -4.49 -10.60 1.82
C ASN A 34 -5.72 -11.51 1.97
N LYS A 35 -5.80 -12.29 3.05
CA LYS A 35 -7.04 -12.96 3.49
C LYS A 35 -7.95 -12.03 4.29
N VAL A 36 -7.51 -10.80 4.64
CA VAL A 36 -8.46 -9.73 4.99
C VAL A 36 -9.44 -9.68 3.84
N GLU A 37 -10.71 -9.92 4.14
CA GLU A 37 -11.76 -10.07 3.14
C GLU A 37 -11.59 -8.97 2.10
N LYS A 38 -11.22 -9.35 0.88
CA LYS A 38 -11.35 -8.44 -0.26
C LYS A 38 -12.79 -8.03 -0.23
N LEU A 39 -13.05 -6.78 0.18
CA LEU A 39 -14.39 -6.22 0.16
C LEU A 39 -14.96 -6.50 -1.22
N SER A 40 -16.18 -7.00 -1.26
CA SER A 40 -16.84 -7.11 -2.55
C SER A 40 -16.87 -5.71 -3.19
N VAL A 41 -16.93 -5.63 -4.51
CA VAL A 41 -17.03 -4.32 -5.20
C VAL A 41 -18.16 -3.48 -4.61
N ARG A 42 -19.24 -4.13 -4.17
CA ARG A 42 -20.34 -3.51 -3.46
C ARG A 42 -19.93 -2.92 -2.11
N ASP A 43 -19.29 -3.70 -1.24
CA ASP A 43 -18.92 -3.24 0.11
C ASP A 43 -17.88 -2.11 0.05
N ALA A 44 -16.96 -2.19 -0.93
CA ALA A 44 -16.01 -1.11 -1.21
C ALA A 44 -16.73 0.16 -1.69
N ALA A 45 -17.71 0.03 -2.59
CA ALA A 45 -18.50 1.15 -3.07
C ALA A 45 -19.37 1.78 -1.96
N GLU A 46 -19.96 0.97 -1.08
CA GLU A 46 -20.73 1.43 0.08
C GLU A 46 -19.82 2.22 1.05
N MET A 47 -18.60 1.75 1.30
CA MET A 47 -17.63 2.48 2.15
C MET A 47 -17.19 3.81 1.52
N MET A 48 -17.06 3.84 0.18
CA MET A 48 -16.63 5.04 -0.53
C MET A 48 -17.73 6.09 -0.72
N LEU A 49 -19.01 5.74 -0.49
CA LEU A 49 -20.17 6.61 -0.78
C LEU A 49 -20.04 8.01 -0.16
N SER A 50 -19.60 8.09 1.10
CA SER A 50 -19.43 9.36 1.84
C SER A 50 -18.44 10.33 1.18
N TYR A 51 -17.46 9.83 0.43
CA TYR A 51 -16.51 10.67 -0.29
C TYR A 51 -17.10 11.28 -1.56
N TYR A 52 -18.21 10.75 -2.06
CA TYR A 52 -18.91 11.27 -3.25
C TYR A 52 -20.12 12.14 -2.90
N GLU A 53 -20.34 12.44 -1.62
CA GLU A 53 -21.38 13.38 -1.20
C GLU A 53 -21.08 14.79 -1.72
N GLU A 54 -22.15 15.56 -1.94
CA GLU A 54 -22.06 16.95 -2.39
C GLU A 54 -21.36 17.79 -1.30
N GLY A 55 -20.25 18.45 -1.65
CA GLY A 55 -19.43 19.22 -0.71
C GLY A 55 -18.28 18.44 -0.04
N SER A 56 -18.08 17.17 -0.41
CA SER A 56 -16.86 16.41 -0.10
C SER A 56 -15.65 16.94 -0.87
N ASN A 57 -14.46 16.87 -0.28
CA ASN A 57 -13.19 17.21 -0.93
C ASN A 57 -12.94 16.45 -2.25
N LEU A 58 -13.56 15.27 -2.43
CA LEU A 58 -13.37 14.46 -3.64
C LEU A 58 -14.29 14.87 -4.81
N THR A 59 -15.39 15.58 -4.52
CA THR A 59 -16.36 16.05 -5.53
C THR A 59 -16.10 17.48 -5.98
N GLU A 60 -15.11 18.15 -5.40
CA GLU A 60 -14.61 19.41 -5.91
C GLU A 60 -13.93 19.14 -7.27
N PHE A 61 -14.60 19.49 -8.36
CA PHE A 61 -13.96 19.63 -9.66
C PHE A 61 -12.94 20.76 -9.52
N VAL A 62 -11.70 20.39 -9.26
CA VAL A 62 -10.59 21.33 -9.24
C VAL A 62 -10.27 21.69 -10.69
N ASP A 63 -11.12 22.52 -11.30
CA ASP A 63 -10.79 23.32 -12.49
C ASP A 63 -9.89 24.52 -12.11
N SER A 64 -9.10 24.37 -11.03
CA SER A 64 -7.93 25.21 -10.86
C SER A 64 -6.85 24.62 -11.75
N CYS A 65 -6.88 25.01 -13.03
CA CYS A 65 -5.76 24.92 -13.96
C CYS A 65 -4.52 25.58 -13.31
N ASN A 66 -3.82 24.83 -12.47
CA ASN A 66 -2.51 25.15 -11.92
C ASN A 66 -1.43 24.29 -12.61
N GLU A 67 -1.73 23.76 -13.78
CA GLU A 67 -0.70 23.35 -14.71
C GLU A 67 -0.25 24.63 -15.43
N ASP A 68 0.83 25.22 -14.91
CA ASP A 68 1.71 26.04 -15.73
C ASP A 68 2.00 25.22 -16.98
N PHE A 69 1.28 25.54 -18.06
CA PHE A 69 1.45 24.96 -19.38
C PHE A 69 2.92 25.20 -19.73
N TYR A 70 3.78 24.20 -19.57
CA TYR A 70 5.19 24.32 -19.92
C TYR A 70 5.22 24.66 -21.40
N GLU A 71 5.44 25.94 -21.69
CA GLU A 71 5.61 26.47 -23.03
C GLU A 71 6.80 25.73 -23.61
N TYR A 72 6.54 24.75 -24.49
CA TYR A 72 7.58 24.06 -25.24
C TYR A 72 8.27 25.14 -26.06
N HIS A 73 9.36 25.70 -25.54
CA HIS A 73 10.21 26.58 -26.30
C HIS A 73 10.71 25.82 -27.52
N ASP A 74 10.43 26.40 -28.68
CA ASP A 74 10.89 25.98 -29.99
C ASP A 74 12.37 25.59 -29.92
N TYR A 75 12.64 24.28 -29.96
CA TYR A 75 13.97 23.79 -30.30
C TYR A 75 14.10 23.93 -31.81
N ALA A 76 14.92 24.90 -32.21
CA ALA A 76 15.27 25.30 -33.57
C ALA A 76 15.73 24.14 -34.47
#